data_AF-A0A6G9CR34-F1
#
_entry.id   AF-A0A6G9CR34-F1
#
_cell.length_a   1.000
_cell.length_b   1.000
_cell.length_c   1.000
_cell.angle_alpha   90.00
_cell.angle_beta   90.00
_cell.angle_gamma   90.00
#
_symmetry.space_group_name_H-M   'P 1'
#
loop_
_entity.id
_entity.type
_entity.pdbx_description
1 polymer ?
#
loop_
_entity_poly.entity_id
_entity_poly.type
_entity_poly.pdbx_seq_one_letter_code
_entity_poly.pdbx_strand_id
1 'polypeptide(L)'
;MLDIDELYRRMTERGITMIDRIQGPPRWSGPPLLLRQTSFRALAEDRLFRQHDGSVTTEPVRVRFGEVEARGIALTRSGRAIYDRLIATPEDADWDSEFPHSESELDAAGLAYFTYRNEGTVVVRDPIVYEDFLPASAAGIFASNLDSVTGFVSDAPGAEYGQDRLEGAIDRTIEDPFELYRAQQEASRAVLPPAHNNRGLPSEPA
;
A
#
# COMPACT_ATOMS: atom_id res chain seq x y z
N MET A 1 6.17 8.72 -12.12
CA MET A 1 5.33 7.77 -11.38
C MET A 1 4.18 7.33 -12.29
N LEU A 2 3.75 6.08 -12.19
CA LEU A 2 2.64 5.51 -12.98
C LEU A 2 1.31 6.14 -12.55
N ASP A 3 0.52 6.68 -13.49
CA ASP A 3 -0.86 7.14 -13.20
C ASP A 3 -1.80 5.94 -13.29
N ILE A 4 -2.21 5.43 -12.11
CA ILE A 4 -3.06 4.25 -12.00
C ILE A 4 -4.50 4.50 -12.50
N ASP A 5 -4.99 5.74 -12.44
CA ASP A 5 -6.32 6.10 -12.94
C ASP A 5 -6.34 6.01 -14.47
N GLU A 6 -5.29 6.53 -15.12
CA GLU A 6 -5.14 6.45 -16.58
C GLU A 6 -4.89 5.00 -17.05
N LEU A 7 -4.13 4.22 -16.29
CA LEU A 7 -3.94 2.79 -16.57
C LEU A 7 -5.26 2.04 -16.50
N TYR A 8 -6.03 2.24 -15.42
CA TYR A 8 -7.33 1.62 -15.22
C TYR A 8 -8.28 1.92 -16.39
N ARG A 9 -8.39 3.20 -16.77
CA ARG A 9 -9.19 3.64 -17.91
C ARG A 9 -8.77 2.93 -19.21
N ARG A 10 -7.48 2.93 -19.52
CA ARG A 10 -6.95 2.30 -20.75
C ARG A 10 -7.07 0.78 -20.77
N MET A 11 -7.01 0.10 -19.63
CA MET A 11 -7.21 -1.35 -19.56
C MET A 11 -8.68 -1.70 -19.78
N THR A 12 -9.59 -0.91 -19.18
CA THR A 12 -11.04 -1.03 -19.37
C THR A 12 -11.41 -0.83 -20.85
N GLU A 13 -10.87 0.20 -21.50
CA GLU A 13 -11.09 0.47 -22.94
C GLU A 13 -10.59 -0.65 -23.87
N ARG A 14 -9.61 -1.44 -23.41
CA ARG A 14 -9.10 -2.61 -24.13
C ARG A 14 -9.88 -3.91 -23.84
N GLY A 15 -10.97 -3.82 -23.08
CA GLY A 15 -11.82 -4.96 -22.74
C GLY A 15 -11.26 -5.86 -21.64
N ILE A 16 -10.24 -5.39 -20.90
CA ILE A 16 -9.74 -6.11 -19.73
C ILE A 16 -10.75 -5.91 -18.59
N THR A 17 -11.25 -7.02 -18.03
CA THR A 17 -12.17 -6.97 -16.89
C THR A 17 -11.43 -6.54 -15.63
N MET A 18 -11.54 -5.25 -15.31
CA MET A 18 -11.01 -4.65 -14.08
C MET A 18 -11.95 -4.97 -12.91
N ILE A 19 -11.41 -4.96 -11.69
CA ILE A 19 -12.25 -4.87 -10.48
C ILE A 19 -12.64 -3.43 -10.25
N ASP A 20 -13.88 -3.22 -9.80
CA ASP A 20 -14.56 -1.93 -9.69
C ASP A 20 -13.89 -0.86 -8.79
N ARG A 21 -12.78 -1.16 -8.08
CA ARG A 21 -12.17 -0.20 -7.15
C ARG A 21 -10.65 -0.21 -7.14
N ILE A 22 -10.07 1.00 -7.16
CA ILE A 22 -8.67 1.26 -6.77
C ILE A 22 -8.61 1.35 -5.24
N GLN A 23 -7.72 0.58 -4.63
CA GLN A 23 -7.44 0.63 -3.20
C GLN A 23 -6.28 1.55 -2.88
N GLY A 24 -6.24 2.09 -1.66
CA GLY A 24 -5.25 3.07 -1.21
C GLY A 24 -5.85 4.46 -1.08
N PRO A 25 -5.01 5.49 -0.87
CA PRO A 25 -5.46 6.88 -0.87
C PRO A 25 -6.25 7.20 -2.16
N PRO A 26 -7.29 8.05 -2.08
CA PRO A 26 -7.94 8.56 -3.27
C PRO A 26 -6.96 9.47 -4.05
N ARG A 27 -7.39 9.90 -5.23
CA ARG A 27 -6.74 11.01 -5.90
C ARG A 27 -7.02 12.28 -5.09
N TRP A 28 -5.98 13.02 -4.73
CA TRP A 28 -6.04 14.26 -3.93
C TRP A 28 -4.98 15.25 -4.46
N SER A 29 -4.92 16.48 -3.94
CA SER A 29 -4.08 17.54 -4.52
C SER A 29 -2.60 17.51 -4.12
N GLY A 30 -2.23 16.71 -3.11
CA GLY A 30 -0.86 16.59 -2.62
C GLY A 30 -0.03 15.47 -3.26
N PRO A 31 1.18 15.21 -2.72
CA PRO A 31 2.06 14.14 -3.20
C PRO A 31 1.43 12.76 -3.03
N PRO A 32 1.80 11.78 -3.87
CA PRO A 32 1.27 10.42 -3.73
C PRO A 32 1.77 9.79 -2.42
N LEU A 33 0.85 9.25 -1.61
CA LEU A 33 1.17 8.61 -0.32
C LEU A 33 1.00 7.11 -0.42
N LEU A 34 1.80 6.35 0.35
CA LEU A 34 1.73 4.90 0.47
C LEU A 34 1.69 4.21 -0.91
N LEU A 35 0.65 3.45 -1.21
CA LEU A 35 0.43 2.87 -2.53
C LEU A 35 -1.03 2.95 -2.93
N ARG A 36 -1.25 2.97 -4.24
CA ARG A 36 -2.55 2.73 -4.86
C ARG A 36 -2.47 1.48 -5.72
N GLN A 37 -3.47 0.61 -5.66
CA GLN A 37 -3.46 -0.66 -6.38
C GLN A 37 -4.85 -1.04 -6.91
N THR A 38 -4.89 -1.85 -7.95
CA THR A 38 -6.10 -2.48 -8.49
C THR A 38 -5.73 -3.80 -9.15
N SER A 39 -6.72 -4.65 -9.42
CA SER A 39 -6.49 -5.92 -10.08
C SER A 39 -7.51 -6.18 -11.18
N PHE A 40 -7.24 -7.20 -11.98
CA PHE A 40 -8.01 -7.52 -13.17
C PHE A 40 -7.98 -9.02 -13.46
N ARG A 41 -9.01 -9.52 -14.15
CA ARG A 41 -9.05 -10.91 -14.63
C ARG A 41 -8.04 -11.09 -15.75
N ALA A 42 -6.99 -11.87 -15.50
CA ALA A 42 -5.90 -12.07 -16.46
C ALA A 42 -6.13 -13.29 -17.35
N LEU A 43 -6.49 -14.45 -16.77
CA LEU A 43 -6.65 -15.69 -17.52
C LEU A 43 -7.63 -16.64 -16.81
N ALA A 44 -8.53 -17.27 -17.57
CA ALA A 44 -9.26 -18.44 -17.10
C ALA A 44 -8.49 -19.69 -17.51
N GLU A 45 -8.19 -20.57 -16.55
CA GLU A 45 -7.51 -21.84 -16.79
C GLU A 45 -8.50 -22.99 -16.67
N ASP A 46 -8.56 -23.78 -17.74
CA ASP A 46 -9.27 -25.04 -17.75
C ASP A 46 -8.58 -26.06 -16.84
N ARG A 47 -9.36 -26.84 -16.10
CA ARG A 47 -8.87 -27.99 -15.34
C ARG A 47 -9.66 -29.24 -15.70
N LEU A 48 -8.95 -30.36 -15.64
CA LEU A 48 -9.50 -31.68 -15.87
C LEU A 48 -10.06 -32.21 -14.57
N PHE A 49 -11.32 -32.66 -14.60
CA PHE A 49 -11.99 -33.30 -13.50
C PHE A 49 -12.33 -34.72 -13.87
N ARG A 50 -11.97 -35.66 -13.00
CA ARG A 50 -12.39 -37.04 -13.13
C ARG A 50 -13.73 -37.23 -12.43
N GLN A 51 -14.75 -37.61 -13.19
CA GLN A 51 -16.09 -37.89 -12.69
C GLN A 51 -16.17 -39.27 -12.05
N HIS A 52 -17.23 -39.51 -11.28
CA HIS A 52 -17.44 -40.78 -10.57
C HIS A 52 -17.58 -41.99 -11.53
N ASP A 53 -18.07 -41.78 -12.75
CA ASP A 53 -18.16 -42.81 -13.80
C ASP A 53 -16.83 -43.08 -14.53
N GLY A 54 -15.76 -42.38 -14.14
CA GLY A 54 -14.43 -42.49 -14.74
C GLY A 54 -14.20 -41.62 -15.97
N SER A 55 -15.22 -40.89 -16.45
CA SER A 55 -15.07 -39.89 -17.51
C SER A 55 -14.25 -38.69 -17.03
N VAL A 56 -13.67 -37.95 -17.98
CA VAL A 56 -12.89 -36.74 -17.69
C VAL A 56 -13.57 -35.56 -18.37
N THR A 57 -13.96 -34.54 -17.59
CA THR A 57 -14.48 -33.27 -18.10
C THR A 57 -13.43 -32.18 -17.98
N THR A 58 -13.47 -31.22 -18.89
CA THR A 58 -12.62 -30.02 -18.87
C THR A 58 -13.52 -28.83 -18.55
N GLU A 59 -13.27 -28.16 -17.43
CA GLU A 59 -14.09 -27.04 -16.97
C GLU A 59 -13.19 -25.85 -16.53
N PRO A 60 -13.53 -24.60 -16.93
CA PRO A 60 -12.79 -23.41 -16.50
C PRO A 60 -13.15 -23.06 -15.06
N VAL A 61 -12.42 -23.64 -14.11
CA VAL A 61 -12.69 -23.51 -12.67
C VAL A 61 -11.70 -22.61 -11.94
N ARG A 62 -10.62 -22.19 -12.60
CA ARG A 62 -9.58 -21.36 -11.97
C ARG A 62 -9.40 -20.09 -12.77
N VAL A 63 -9.47 -18.96 -12.08
CA VAL A 63 -9.19 -17.65 -12.66
C VAL A 63 -7.90 -17.13 -12.04
N ARG A 64 -6.98 -16.68 -12.90
CA ARG A 64 -5.81 -15.91 -12.52
C ARG A 64 -6.16 -14.44 -12.58
N PHE A 65 -5.72 -13.73 -11.57
CA PHE A 65 -5.82 -12.28 -11.50
C PHE A 65 -4.43 -11.67 -11.64
N GLY A 66 -4.35 -10.56 -12.35
CA GLY A 66 -3.17 -9.70 -12.37
C GLY A 66 -3.41 -8.48 -11.50
N GLU A 67 -2.34 -7.92 -10.94
CA GLU A 67 -2.39 -6.73 -10.10
C GLU A 67 -1.46 -5.66 -10.66
N VAL A 68 -1.84 -4.40 -10.47
CA VAL A 68 -1.02 -3.23 -10.81
C VAL A 68 -1.03 -2.25 -9.64
N GLU A 69 0.13 -1.66 -9.38
CA GLU A 69 0.33 -0.74 -8.26
C GLU A 69 1.09 0.52 -8.68
N ALA A 70 0.87 1.59 -7.93
CA ALA A 70 1.61 2.85 -7.98
C ALA A 70 2.04 3.23 -6.57
N ARG A 71 3.36 3.28 -6.34
CA ARG A 71 3.98 3.54 -5.02
C ARG A 71 4.35 5.01 -4.86
N GLY A 72 3.88 5.59 -3.76
CA GLY A 72 4.16 6.95 -3.30
C GLY A 72 5.10 6.97 -2.09
N ILE A 73 4.99 8.02 -1.28
CA ILE A 73 5.89 8.29 -0.15
C ILE A 73 5.50 7.43 1.06
N ALA A 74 6.48 6.87 1.75
CA ALA A 74 6.31 6.18 3.03
C ALA A 74 5.93 7.19 4.13
N LEU A 75 4.84 6.90 4.87
CA LEU A 75 4.38 7.72 5.97
C LEU A 75 5.05 7.33 7.29
N THR A 76 5.26 8.32 8.16
CA THR A 76 5.59 8.06 9.58
C THR A 76 4.39 7.43 10.29
N ARG A 77 4.58 6.98 11.54
CA ARG A 77 3.44 6.49 12.36
C ARG A 77 2.36 7.57 12.50
N SER A 78 2.76 8.82 12.71
CA SER A 78 1.85 9.97 12.80
C SER A 78 1.10 10.23 11.49
N GLY A 79 1.80 10.23 10.34
CA GLY A 79 1.14 10.33 9.04
C GLY A 79 0.21 9.15 8.76
N ARG A 80 0.63 7.94 9.15
CA ARG A 80 -0.19 6.73 9.01
C ARG A 80 -1.48 6.79 9.84
N ALA A 81 -1.43 7.35 11.04
CA ALA A 81 -2.61 7.52 11.88
C ALA A 81 -3.67 8.44 11.23
N ILE A 82 -3.22 9.50 10.54
CA ILE A 82 -4.12 10.37 9.74
C ILE A 82 -4.73 9.55 8.60
N TYR A 83 -3.90 8.83 7.83
CA TYR A 83 -4.36 7.97 6.75
C TYR A 83 -5.42 6.94 7.21
N ASP A 84 -5.14 6.22 8.29
CA ASP A 84 -6.03 5.16 8.79
C ASP A 84 -7.39 5.74 9.22
N ARG A 85 -7.40 6.94 9.84
CA ARG A 85 -8.63 7.66 10.18
C ARG A 85 -9.44 8.06 8.94
N LEU A 86 -8.79 8.63 7.92
CA LEU A 86 -9.48 9.08 6.70
C LEU A 86 -10.06 7.91 5.90
N ILE A 87 -9.36 6.77 5.88
CA ILE A 87 -9.86 5.57 5.21
C ILE A 87 -11.00 4.88 5.97
N ALA A 88 -11.06 5.01 7.29
CA ALA A 88 -12.15 4.45 8.08
C ALA A 88 -13.50 5.14 7.82
N THR A 89 -13.49 6.44 7.50
CA THR A 89 -14.70 7.24 7.24
C THR A 89 -14.61 7.98 5.90
N PRO A 90 -14.66 7.25 4.76
CA PRO A 90 -14.36 7.82 3.45
C PRO A 90 -15.38 8.86 2.97
N GLU A 91 -16.61 8.84 3.47
CA GLU A 91 -17.66 9.82 3.12
C GLU A 91 -17.37 11.22 3.67
N ASP A 92 -16.71 11.30 4.82
CA ASP A 92 -16.34 12.55 5.51
C ASP A 92 -14.86 12.91 5.34
N ALA A 93 -14.12 12.13 4.55
CA ALA A 93 -12.67 12.25 4.44
C ALA A 93 -12.27 13.45 3.57
N ASP A 94 -11.79 14.52 4.21
CA ASP A 94 -11.19 15.67 3.53
C ASP A 94 -9.66 15.58 3.54
N TRP A 95 -9.11 14.90 2.54
CA TRP A 95 -7.66 14.70 2.42
C TRP A 95 -6.89 16.00 2.23
N ASP A 96 -7.48 16.96 1.52
CA ASP A 96 -6.83 18.23 1.21
C ASP A 96 -6.75 19.14 2.44
N SER A 97 -7.64 19.00 3.42
CA SER A 97 -7.54 19.71 4.70
C SER A 97 -6.62 19.01 5.72
N GLU A 98 -6.45 17.70 5.60
CA GLU A 98 -5.82 16.86 6.63
C GLU A 98 -4.35 16.55 6.35
N PHE A 99 -3.94 16.56 5.07
CA PHE A 99 -2.55 16.42 4.67
C PHE A 99 -2.01 17.70 4.00
N PRO A 100 -0.75 18.07 4.28
CA PRO A 100 -0.08 19.12 3.52
C PRO A 100 0.09 18.78 2.03
N HIS A 101 0.07 19.81 1.18
CA HIS A 101 0.06 19.66 -0.29
C HIS A 101 1.45 19.62 -0.91
N SER A 102 2.51 19.72 -0.11
CA SER A 102 3.88 19.64 -0.58
C SER A 102 4.73 18.69 0.25
N GLU A 103 5.72 18.08 -0.38
CA GLU A 103 6.74 17.28 0.30
C GLU A 103 7.48 18.08 1.39
N SER A 104 7.62 19.39 1.20
CA SER A 104 8.24 20.28 2.20
C SER A 104 7.45 20.43 3.47
N GLU A 105 6.14 20.54 3.35
CA GLU A 105 5.29 20.64 4.52
C GLU A 105 5.09 19.27 5.16
N LEU A 106 5.02 18.18 4.38
CA LEU A 106 5.00 16.82 4.91
C LEU A 106 6.25 16.49 5.74
N ASP A 107 7.44 16.88 5.24
CA ASP A 107 8.70 16.73 5.96
C ASP A 107 8.71 17.59 7.24
N ALA A 108 8.38 18.88 7.11
CA ALA A 108 8.37 19.81 8.24
C ALA A 108 7.35 19.41 9.34
N ALA A 109 6.25 18.75 8.96
CA ALA A 109 5.26 18.22 9.89
C ALA A 109 5.61 16.82 10.43
N GLY A 110 6.68 16.18 9.94
CA GLY A 110 7.07 14.83 10.36
C GLY A 110 6.06 13.75 9.96
N LEU A 111 5.33 13.94 8.86
CA LEU A 111 4.24 13.05 8.43
C LEU A 111 4.71 11.99 7.42
N ALA A 112 5.83 12.22 6.75
CA ALA A 112 6.40 11.29 5.77
C ALA A 112 7.92 11.19 5.92
N TYR A 113 8.48 10.08 5.43
CA TYR A 113 9.91 9.81 5.48
C TYR A 113 10.62 10.35 4.23
N PHE A 114 11.78 10.96 4.46
CA PHE A 114 12.64 11.52 3.41
C PHE A 114 14.10 11.15 3.65
N THR A 115 14.86 11.07 2.56
CA THR A 115 16.32 11.08 2.60
C THR A 115 16.85 12.44 2.22
N TYR A 116 18.05 12.76 2.72
CA TYR A 116 18.71 14.03 2.46
C TYR A 116 20.09 13.81 1.86
N ARG A 117 20.44 14.66 0.90
CA ARG A 117 21.76 14.68 0.25
C ARG A 117 22.29 16.09 0.26
N ASN A 118 23.57 16.24 0.59
CA ASN A 118 24.26 17.52 0.50
C ASN A 118 24.85 17.70 -0.90
N GLU A 119 24.33 18.67 -1.66
CA GLU A 119 24.83 19.06 -2.98
C GLU A 119 25.57 20.41 -2.90
N GLY A 120 26.44 20.55 -1.90
CA GLY A 120 27.31 21.70 -1.69
C GLY A 120 26.66 22.79 -0.83
N THR A 121 26.01 23.77 -1.47
CA THR A 121 25.32 24.86 -0.77
C THR A 121 23.84 24.59 -0.54
N VAL A 122 23.31 23.50 -1.11
CA VAL A 122 21.91 23.11 -1.04
C VAL A 122 21.81 21.70 -0.47
N VAL A 123 20.86 21.50 0.44
CA VAL A 123 20.43 20.17 0.88
C VAL A 123 19.24 19.79 0.00
N VAL A 124 19.39 18.69 -0.73
CA VAL A 124 18.33 18.08 -1.53
C VAL A 124 17.61 17.04 -0.68
N ARG A 125 16.30 17.02 -0.77
CA ARG A 125 15.40 16.07 -0.11
C ARG A 125 14.78 15.18 -1.17
N ASP A 126 14.84 13.88 -0.96
CA ASP A 126 14.20 12.88 -1.81
C ASP A 126 13.21 12.05 -0.95
N PRO A 127 11.93 11.90 -1.35
CA PRO A 127 10.98 11.08 -0.62
C PRO A 127 11.41 9.61 -0.57
N ILE A 128 11.23 8.98 0.59
CA ILE A 128 11.40 7.52 0.69
C ILE A 128 10.14 6.86 0.13
N VAL A 129 10.33 5.97 -0.85
CA VAL A 129 9.24 5.21 -1.47
C VAL A 129 8.69 4.20 -0.46
N TYR A 130 7.37 4.04 -0.44
CA TYR A 130 6.71 3.01 0.36
C TYR A 130 6.89 1.62 -0.28
N GLU A 131 7.66 0.75 0.38
CA GLU A 131 8.03 -0.58 -0.09
C GLU A 131 7.17 -1.72 0.51
N ASP A 132 6.24 -1.40 1.42
CA ASP A 132 5.35 -2.40 2.02
C ASP A 132 4.00 -2.50 1.28
N PHE A 133 3.00 -3.07 1.97
CA PHE A 133 1.65 -3.33 1.46
C PHE A 133 0.60 -2.69 2.37
N LEU A 134 -0.56 -2.30 1.81
CA LEU A 134 -1.68 -1.87 2.64
C LEU A 134 -2.20 -3.06 3.46
N PRO A 135 -2.67 -2.86 4.71
CA PRO A 135 -3.12 -3.95 5.59
C PRO A 135 -4.25 -4.82 5.01
N ALA A 136 -5.01 -4.29 4.06
CA ALA A 136 -6.15 -4.95 3.41
C ALA A 136 -5.85 -5.47 1.97
N SER A 137 -4.59 -5.75 1.62
CA SER A 137 -4.20 -6.10 0.24
C SER A 137 -4.19 -7.61 -0.05
N ALA A 138 -4.36 -7.95 -1.33
CA ALA A 138 -4.48 -9.28 -1.92
C ALA A 138 -5.74 -10.08 -1.52
N ALA A 139 -5.84 -10.58 -0.29
CA ALA A 139 -6.90 -11.53 0.07
C ALA A 139 -8.33 -10.96 -0.07
N GLY A 140 -8.54 -9.68 0.30
CA GLY A 140 -9.83 -9.00 0.15
C GLY A 140 -10.18 -8.67 -1.32
N ILE A 141 -9.16 -8.31 -2.12
CA ILE A 141 -9.30 -8.08 -3.57
C ILE A 141 -9.68 -9.39 -4.27
N PHE A 142 -9.05 -10.51 -3.90
CA PHE A 142 -9.36 -11.83 -4.45
C PHE A 142 -10.66 -12.43 -3.90
N ALA A 143 -11.11 -12.00 -2.71
CA ALA A 143 -12.42 -12.38 -2.18
C ALA A 143 -13.56 -11.73 -2.96
N SER A 144 -13.43 -10.44 -3.34
CA SER A 144 -14.42 -9.77 -4.20
C SER A 144 -14.48 -10.31 -5.63
N ASN A 145 -13.50 -11.13 -6.03
CA ASN A 145 -13.45 -11.78 -7.35
C ASN A 145 -14.23 -13.10 -7.45
N LEU A 146 -14.74 -13.61 -6.33
CA LEU A 146 -15.59 -14.79 -6.32
C LEU A 146 -17.01 -14.32 -6.60
N ASP A 147 -17.63 -14.84 -7.66
CA ASP A 147 -19.01 -14.52 -8.03
C ASP A 147 -19.95 -14.60 -6.81
N SER A 148 -20.96 -13.73 -6.77
CA SER A 148 -21.92 -13.50 -5.69
C SER A 148 -22.79 -14.70 -5.27
N VAL A 149 -22.46 -15.91 -5.72
CA VAL A 149 -23.18 -17.17 -5.43
C VAL A 149 -22.85 -17.71 -4.04
N THR A 150 -21.77 -17.27 -3.40
CA THR A 150 -21.50 -17.58 -1.99
C THR A 150 -21.29 -16.29 -1.22
N GLY A 151 -22.32 -15.86 -0.49
CA GLY A 151 -22.20 -14.80 0.49
C GLY A 151 -21.05 -15.12 1.44
N PHE A 152 -19.96 -14.36 1.31
CA PHE A 152 -18.81 -14.50 2.19
C PHE A 152 -19.19 -13.88 3.54
N VAL A 153 -19.33 -14.74 4.55
CA VAL A 153 -19.49 -14.33 5.93
C VAL A 153 -18.09 -14.01 6.44
N SER A 154 -17.78 -12.72 6.60
CA SER A 154 -16.54 -12.23 7.24
C SER A 154 -16.51 -12.49 8.76
N ASP A 155 -17.42 -13.33 9.27
CA ASP A 155 -17.64 -13.57 10.70
C ASP A 155 -16.98 -14.87 11.18
N ALA A 156 -16.01 -15.40 10.41
CA ALA A 156 -15.10 -16.37 10.98
C ALA A 156 -14.24 -15.61 12.02
N PRO A 157 -14.32 -15.96 13.32
CA PRO A 157 -13.46 -15.33 14.33
C PRO A 157 -12.04 -15.46 13.83
N GLY A 158 -11.36 -14.31 13.66
CA GLY A 158 -10.00 -14.24 13.15
C GLY A 158 -9.17 -15.25 13.93
N ALA A 159 -8.82 -16.35 13.28
CA ALA A 159 -8.02 -17.36 13.93
C ALA A 159 -6.74 -16.66 14.38
N GLU A 160 -6.31 -16.91 15.63
CA GLU A 160 -5.13 -16.35 16.28
C GLU A 160 -3.85 -16.73 15.49
N TYR A 161 -3.67 -16.07 14.35
CA TYR A 161 -2.48 -16.11 13.52
C TYR A 161 -1.83 -14.74 13.66
N GLY A 162 -1.36 -14.45 14.88
CA GLY A 162 -0.57 -13.26 15.18
C GLY A 162 0.85 -13.35 14.61
N GLN A 163 1.55 -12.22 14.60
CA GLN A 163 2.93 -12.09 14.11
C GLN A 163 3.86 -13.16 14.69
N ASP A 164 3.82 -13.38 16.01
CA ASP A 164 4.65 -14.39 16.72
C ASP A 164 4.55 -15.79 16.11
N ARG A 165 3.35 -16.17 15.65
CA ARG A 165 3.13 -17.48 15.03
C ARG A 165 3.71 -17.57 13.64
N LEU A 166 3.63 -16.49 12.87
CA LEU A 166 4.25 -16.41 11.55
C LEU A 166 5.78 -16.41 11.68
N GLU A 167 6.32 -15.61 12.58
CA GLU A 167 7.76 -15.57 12.92
C GLU A 167 8.27 -16.96 13.31
N GLY A 168 7.54 -17.67 14.18
CA GLY A 168 7.86 -19.05 14.57
C GLY A 168 7.80 -20.04 13.40
N ALA A 169 6.96 -19.79 12.39
CA ALA A 169 6.87 -20.65 11.21
C ALA A 169 7.96 -20.37 10.17
N ILE A 170 8.41 -19.11 10.03
CA ILE A 170 9.48 -18.71 9.10
C ILE A 170 10.87 -18.73 9.74
N ASP A 171 10.95 -18.98 11.06
CA ASP A 171 12.16 -18.99 11.89
C ASP A 171 12.97 -17.68 11.78
N ARG A 172 12.25 -16.55 11.72
CA ARG A 172 12.82 -15.20 11.62
C ARG A 172 11.89 -14.17 12.24
N THR A 173 12.47 -13.13 12.81
CA THR A 173 11.76 -11.92 13.22
C THR A 173 11.26 -11.17 11.99
N ILE A 174 10.02 -10.70 12.05
CA ILE A 174 9.45 -9.78 11.08
C ILE A 174 9.77 -8.36 11.55
N GLU A 175 10.58 -7.66 10.76
CA GLU A 175 11.00 -6.30 11.08
C GLU A 175 9.82 -5.32 11.01
N ASP A 176 9.84 -4.31 11.88
CA ASP A 176 8.90 -3.19 11.81
C ASP A 176 9.32 -2.22 10.69
N PRO A 177 8.53 -2.05 9.63
CA PRO A 177 8.90 -1.17 8.51
C PRO A 177 9.11 0.29 8.92
N PHE A 178 8.38 0.79 9.93
CA PHE A 178 8.55 2.16 10.40
C PHE A 178 9.95 2.40 10.96
N GLU A 179 10.52 1.39 11.62
CA GLU A 179 11.88 1.47 12.14
C GLU A 179 12.92 1.45 11.02
N LEU A 180 12.67 0.69 9.95
CA LEU A 180 13.54 0.66 8.76
C LEU A 180 13.55 2.01 8.02
N TYR A 181 12.37 2.61 7.77
CA TYR A 181 12.29 3.92 7.13
C TYR A 181 12.88 5.03 8.00
N ARG A 182 12.64 4.98 9.32
CA ARG A 182 13.23 5.91 10.29
C ARG A 182 14.75 5.82 10.26
N ALA A 183 15.31 4.61 10.31
CA ALA A 183 16.75 4.40 10.26
C ALA A 183 17.35 4.91 8.93
N GLN A 184 16.67 4.70 7.80
CA GLN A 184 17.10 5.23 6.50
C GLN A 184 17.12 6.77 6.48
N GLN A 185 16.08 7.41 7.01
CA GLN A 185 16.01 8.86 7.14
C GLN A 185 17.14 9.39 8.04
N GLU A 186 17.31 8.82 9.23
CA GLU A 186 18.34 9.22 10.20
C GLU A 186 19.76 9.07 9.63
N ALA A 187 20.05 7.96 8.96
CA ALA A 187 21.33 7.74 8.31
C ALA A 187 21.64 8.82 7.26
N SER A 188 20.64 9.23 6.48
CA SER A 188 20.80 10.31 5.49
C SER A 188 20.93 11.71 6.11
N ARG A 189 20.37 11.95 7.29
CA ARG A 189 20.55 13.21 8.04
C ARG A 189 21.93 13.29 8.69
N ALA A 190 22.46 12.17 9.16
CA ALA A 190 23.76 12.10 9.82
C ALA A 190 24.93 12.55 8.92
N VAL A 191 24.76 12.48 7.59
CA VAL A 191 25.76 12.94 6.61
C VAL A 191 25.67 14.44 6.29
N LEU A 192 24.68 15.16 6.85
CA LEU A 192 24.53 16.61 6.64
C LEU A 192 25.44 17.42 7.58
N PRO A 193 25.90 18.62 7.18
CA PRO A 193 26.68 19.50 8.04
C PRO A 193 25.89 19.92 9.31
N PRO A 194 26.55 20.08 10.48
CA PRO A 194 25.89 20.39 11.76
C PRO A 194 24.99 21.63 11.75
N ALA A 195 25.26 22.61 10.87
CA ALA A 195 24.46 23.83 10.73
C ALA A 195 23.03 23.58 10.20
N HIS A 196 22.75 22.41 9.63
CA HIS A 196 21.45 22.04 9.06
C HIS A 196 20.68 21.00 9.90
N ASN A 197 21.29 20.42 10.94
CA ASN A 197 20.65 19.44 11.83
C ASN A 197 19.69 20.05 12.87
N ASN A 198 19.61 21.39 12.97
CA ASN A 198 18.93 22.09 14.08
C ASN A 198 17.69 22.92 13.68
N ARG A 199 17.05 22.69 12.53
CA ARG A 199 15.68 23.19 12.32
C ARG A 199 14.69 22.11 12.76
N GLY A 200 14.08 22.39 13.92
CA GLY A 200 13.41 21.43 14.79
C GLY A 200 12.34 20.57 14.14
N LEU A 201 12.32 19.31 14.56
CA LEU A 201 11.13 18.49 14.62
C LEU A 201 10.85 18.19 16.10
N PRO A 202 9.58 18.15 16.52
CA PRO A 202 9.22 17.77 17.87
C PRO A 202 9.64 16.32 18.13
N SER A 203 10.24 16.08 19.29
CA SER A 203 10.46 14.73 19.82
C SER A 203 9.12 14.01 19.95
N GLU A 204 8.93 12.87 19.30
CA GLU A 204 7.76 12.01 19.50
C GLU A 204 7.72 11.55 20.98
N PRO A 205 6.54 11.54 21.63
CA PRO A 205 6.41 10.94 22.95
C PRO A 205 6.48 9.41 22.83
N ALA A 206 7.09 8.81 23.86
CA ALA A 206 7.29 7.36 24.03
C ALA A 206 5.99 6.55 24.13
#